data_AF-A0A7S0SB97-F1
#
_entry.id   AF-A0A7S0SB97-F1
#
_cell.length_a   1.000
_cell.length_b   1.000
_cell.length_c   1.000
_cell.angle_alpha   90.00
_cell.angle_beta   90.00
_cell.angle_gamma   90.00
#
_symmetry.space_group_name_H-M   'P 1'
#
loop_
_entity.id
_entity.type
_entity.pdbx_description
1 polymer ?
#
loop_
_entity_poly.entity_id
_entity_poly.type
_entity_poly.pdbx_seq_one_letter_code
_entity_poly.pdbx_strand_id
1 'polypeptide(L)'
;AWRRVWRGKTLPAIAAFKPDLIFISAGFDAHAKDEIQGPVNLGVKEADYEWLTEELCKIANTSCQGRIISVLEGGYRIQGGVVSAFGRSVAAHLRVMFRDNREGWNTEACQKELDLELKQRRLGKEAQEAARAASLEAARLREEAAILAAQAAAAAAKGGGERGEEAAAAASMGDGVPSKRRRKEVDYTQLNAQLEMESNGAAAAVAPAGVEPQAVELQAETPQADIPQTEEAVPEEPLAEEAVAGEPHAEVAVMEEVVEA
;
A
#
# COMPACT_ATOMS: atom_id res chain seq x y z
N ALA A 1 5.55 2.37 2.04
CA ALA A 1 6.10 2.96 0.79
C ALA A 1 5.57 4.37 0.58
N TRP A 2 4.25 4.56 0.68
CA TRP A 2 3.59 5.86 0.55
C TRP A 2 4.07 6.92 1.57
N ARG A 3 4.03 6.65 2.89
CA ARG A 3 4.53 7.59 3.92
C ARG A 3 5.97 8.06 3.69
N ARG A 4 6.82 7.18 3.18
CA ARG A 4 8.23 7.48 2.88
C ARG A 4 8.37 8.59 1.83
N VAL A 5 7.54 8.56 0.79
CA VAL A 5 7.55 9.61 -0.25
C VAL A 5 7.10 10.93 0.36
N TRP A 6 6.06 10.91 1.19
CA TRP A 6 5.58 12.09 1.91
C TRP A 6 6.65 12.67 2.84
N ARG A 7 7.26 11.86 3.70
CA ARG A 7 8.34 12.29 4.60
C ARG A 7 9.57 12.80 3.86
N GLY A 8 10.00 12.10 2.81
CA GLY A 8 11.26 12.40 2.12
C GLY A 8 11.18 13.53 1.11
N LYS A 9 9.97 13.90 0.65
CA LYS A 9 9.83 14.89 -0.42
C LYS A 9 8.70 15.87 -0.16
N THR A 10 7.48 15.38 0.05
CA THR A 10 6.29 16.24 0.01
C THR A 10 6.16 17.14 1.24
N LEU A 11 6.23 16.58 2.45
CA LEU A 11 6.11 17.35 3.70
C LEU A 11 7.23 18.40 3.85
N PRO A 12 8.51 18.08 3.59
CA PRO A 12 9.57 19.09 3.61
C PRO A 12 9.34 20.21 2.58
N ALA A 13 8.83 19.89 1.39
CA ALA A 13 8.53 20.88 0.36
C ALA A 13 7.39 21.83 0.79
N ILE A 14 6.32 21.30 1.38
CA ILE A 14 5.22 22.11 1.92
C ILE A 14 5.72 23.01 3.05
N ALA A 15 6.50 22.48 3.99
CA ALA A 15 7.07 23.26 5.09
C ALA A 15 8.02 24.36 4.59
N ALA A 16 8.84 24.06 3.58
CA ALA A 16 9.75 25.03 2.98
C ALA A 16 9.03 26.14 2.22
N PHE A 17 7.85 25.86 1.66
CA PHE A 17 6.99 26.85 0.99
C PHE A 17 6.44 27.91 1.95
N LYS A 18 6.31 27.59 3.26
CA LYS A 18 5.76 28.47 4.31
C LYS A 18 4.38 29.03 3.94
N PRO A 19 3.36 28.15 3.81
CA PRO A 19 2.02 28.58 3.44
C PRO A 19 1.40 29.50 4.51
N ASP A 20 0.56 30.45 4.08
CA ASP A 20 -0.29 31.26 4.95
C ASP A 20 -1.64 30.60 5.27
N LEU A 21 -2.01 29.54 4.56
CA LEU A 21 -3.20 28.73 4.73
C LEU A 21 -3.01 27.39 4.01
N ILE A 22 -3.45 26.29 4.61
CA ILE A 22 -3.43 24.96 3.96
C ILE A 22 -4.85 24.57 3.57
N PHE A 23 -5.05 24.22 2.30
CA PHE A 23 -6.26 23.59 1.80
C PHE A 23 -6.01 22.10 1.52
N ILE A 24 -6.85 21.24 2.07
CA ILE A 24 -6.84 19.79 1.82
C ILE A 24 -8.06 19.45 0.95
N SER A 25 -7.80 19.03 -0.29
CA SER A 25 -8.77 18.29 -1.11
C SER A 25 -8.75 16.83 -0.60
N ALA A 26 -9.67 16.51 0.31
CA ALA A 26 -9.64 15.29 1.12
C ALA A 26 -10.37 14.13 0.43
N GLY A 27 -9.65 13.46 -0.45
CA GLY A 27 -10.06 12.19 -1.07
C GLY A 27 -9.64 10.96 -0.25
N PHE A 28 -10.58 10.04 -0.06
CA PHE A 28 -10.38 8.76 0.67
C PHE A 28 -10.42 7.53 -0.24
N ASP A 29 -10.32 7.74 -1.55
CA ASP A 29 -10.27 6.71 -2.60
C ASP A 29 -8.90 6.03 -2.72
N ALA A 30 -7.84 6.61 -2.12
CA ALA A 30 -6.53 5.98 -1.98
C ALA A 30 -6.51 4.75 -1.04
N HIS A 31 -7.61 4.50 -0.33
CA HIS A 31 -7.70 3.46 0.69
C HIS A 31 -7.51 2.05 0.10
N ALA A 32 -6.83 1.17 0.84
CA ALA A 32 -6.46 -0.18 0.39
C ALA A 32 -7.64 -1.07 -0.01
N LYS A 33 -8.81 -0.82 0.58
CA LYS A 33 -10.07 -1.51 0.30
C LYS A 33 -10.87 -0.88 -0.85
N ASP A 34 -10.45 0.26 -1.37
CA ASP A 34 -11.07 0.92 -2.52
C ASP A 34 -10.48 0.40 -3.82
N GLU A 35 -11.37 -0.10 -4.69
CA GLU A 35 -10.99 -0.71 -5.96
C GLU A 35 -11.01 0.31 -7.10
N ILE A 36 -11.43 1.57 -6.86
CA ILE A 36 -11.48 2.59 -7.91
C ILE A 36 -10.09 2.92 -8.48
N GLN A 37 -9.04 2.72 -7.68
CA GLN A 37 -7.64 2.84 -8.10
C GLN A 37 -7.17 1.71 -9.04
N GLY A 38 -8.00 0.68 -9.23
CA GLY A 38 -7.68 -0.48 -10.04
C GLY A 38 -6.34 -1.13 -9.64
N PRO A 39 -5.44 -1.44 -10.59
CA PRO A 39 -4.20 -2.17 -10.32
C PRO A 39 -3.13 -1.36 -9.57
N VAL A 40 -3.29 -0.04 -9.43
CA VAL A 40 -2.27 0.85 -8.83
C VAL A 40 -2.37 0.91 -7.30
N ASN A 41 -3.49 0.45 -6.71
CA ASN A 41 -3.84 0.49 -5.29
C ASN A 41 -2.67 0.83 -4.35
N LEU A 42 -2.67 2.08 -3.86
CA LEU A 42 -1.60 2.62 -3.01
C LEU A 42 -1.54 1.95 -1.63
N GLY A 43 -2.57 1.20 -1.25
CA GLY A 43 -2.62 0.43 -0.01
C GLY A 43 -2.72 1.33 1.23
N VAL A 44 -3.26 2.54 1.11
CA VAL A 44 -3.39 3.50 2.22
C VAL A 44 -4.39 2.98 3.23
N LYS A 45 -4.07 3.07 4.52
CA LYS A 45 -4.95 2.68 5.63
C LYS A 45 -5.44 3.90 6.39
N GLU A 46 -6.40 3.70 7.26
CA GLU A 46 -6.98 4.75 8.10
C GLU A 46 -5.92 5.47 8.95
N ALA A 47 -4.99 4.70 9.53
CA ALA A 47 -3.86 5.24 10.28
C ALA A 47 -2.87 6.06 9.44
N ASP A 48 -2.86 5.88 8.10
CA ASP A 48 -2.05 6.69 7.19
C ASP A 48 -2.69 8.06 6.93
N TYR A 49 -4.02 8.11 6.82
CA TYR A 49 -4.78 9.37 6.73
C TYR A 49 -4.67 10.18 8.02
N GLU A 50 -4.81 9.52 9.18
CA GLU A 50 -4.59 10.13 10.49
C GLU A 50 -3.20 10.77 10.55
N TRP A 51 -2.16 9.98 10.28
CA TRP A 51 -0.78 10.45 10.28
C TRP A 51 -0.55 11.63 9.33
N LEU A 52 -1.01 11.55 8.07
CA LEU A 52 -0.79 12.63 7.12
C LEU A 52 -1.47 13.92 7.57
N THR A 53 -2.68 13.82 8.10
CA THR A 53 -3.43 14.97 8.62
C THR A 53 -2.67 15.61 9.78
N GLU A 54 -2.12 14.79 10.67
CA GLU A 54 -1.35 15.27 11.83
C GLU A 54 -0.10 16.04 11.39
N GLU A 55 0.63 15.52 10.42
CA GLU A 55 1.82 16.18 9.87
C GLU A 55 1.46 17.51 9.17
N LEU A 56 0.33 17.57 8.45
CA LEU A 56 -0.16 18.80 7.84
C LEU A 56 -0.60 19.82 8.90
N CYS A 57 -1.25 19.39 9.99
CA CYS A 57 -1.59 20.26 11.11
C CYS A 57 -0.33 20.81 11.79
N LYS A 58 0.72 20.01 11.97
CA LYS A 58 2.01 20.48 12.51
C LYS A 58 2.63 21.56 11.61
N ILE A 59 2.59 21.37 10.29
CA ILE A 59 3.05 22.39 9.34
C ILE A 59 2.18 23.65 9.44
N ALA A 60 0.85 23.48 9.53
CA ALA A 60 -0.06 24.60 9.66
C ALA A 60 0.20 25.42 10.93
N ASN A 61 0.46 24.76 12.06
CA ASN A 61 0.81 25.39 13.32
C ASN A 61 2.09 26.23 13.20
N THR A 62 3.08 25.74 12.46
CA THR A 62 4.36 26.45 12.27
C THR A 62 4.28 27.59 11.27
N SER A 63 3.57 27.42 10.14
CA SER A 63 3.62 28.37 9.01
C SER A 63 2.40 29.30 8.91
N CYS A 64 1.21 28.82 9.26
CA CYS A 64 -0.04 29.57 9.09
C CYS A 64 -0.89 29.68 10.36
N GLN A 65 -0.30 29.61 11.55
CA GLN A 65 -1.01 29.77 12.83
C GLN A 65 -2.18 28.79 12.98
N GLY A 66 -2.01 27.57 12.49
CA GLY A 66 -3.02 26.50 12.56
C GLY A 66 -4.17 26.64 11.54
N ARG A 67 -4.09 27.59 10.59
CA ARG A 67 -5.13 27.76 9.57
C ARG A 67 -5.10 26.62 8.55
N ILE A 68 -6.11 25.76 8.62
CA ILE A 68 -6.30 24.64 7.71
C ILE A 68 -7.77 24.48 7.34
N ILE A 69 -8.06 24.24 6.07
CA ILE A 69 -9.40 23.97 5.55
C ILE A 69 -9.36 22.63 4.84
N SER A 70 -10.31 21.75 5.15
CA SER A 70 -10.43 20.44 4.50
C SER A 70 -11.78 20.36 3.80
N VAL A 71 -11.77 19.94 2.54
CA VAL A 71 -12.96 19.79 1.69
C VAL A 71 -13.03 18.33 1.24
N LEU A 72 -14.14 17.67 1.55
CA LEU A 72 -14.35 16.26 1.17
C LEU A 72 -14.50 16.11 -0.34
N GLU A 73 -13.81 15.13 -0.90
CA GLU A 73 -13.79 14.85 -2.34
C GLU A 73 -14.18 13.39 -2.60
N GLY A 74 -13.27 12.56 -3.12
CA GLY A 74 -13.50 11.16 -3.42
C GLY A 74 -13.55 10.24 -2.19
N GLY A 75 -13.99 9.01 -2.41
CA GLY A 75 -14.10 7.97 -1.38
C GLY A 75 -15.34 7.11 -1.60
N TYR A 76 -15.16 5.95 -2.22
CA TYR A 76 -16.28 5.23 -2.84
C TYR A 76 -16.61 3.92 -2.12
N ARG A 77 -15.74 3.47 -1.21
CA ARG A 77 -15.99 2.32 -0.33
C ARG A 77 -16.84 2.69 0.88
N ILE A 78 -18.11 2.92 0.60
CA ILE A 78 -19.14 3.29 1.58
C ILE A 78 -19.91 2.09 2.14
N GLN A 79 -19.68 0.88 1.62
CA GLN A 79 -20.39 -0.33 2.07
C GLN A 79 -20.11 -0.61 3.54
N GLY A 80 -21.17 -0.77 4.33
CA GLY A 80 -21.09 -0.86 5.79
C GLY A 80 -21.25 0.48 6.52
N GLY A 81 -21.57 1.57 5.82
CA GLY A 81 -21.88 2.87 6.45
C GLY A 81 -20.72 3.38 7.29
N VAL A 82 -20.94 3.59 8.59
CA VAL A 82 -19.92 4.12 9.51
C VAL A 82 -18.71 3.20 9.71
N VAL A 83 -18.85 1.88 9.53
CA VAL A 83 -17.73 0.92 9.63
C VAL A 83 -17.00 0.71 8.30
N SER A 84 -17.49 1.33 7.23
CA SER A 84 -16.87 1.26 5.91
C SER A 84 -15.44 1.80 5.92
N ALA A 85 -14.67 1.46 4.89
CA ALA A 85 -13.32 1.99 4.72
C ALA A 85 -13.33 3.52 4.60
N PHE A 86 -14.28 4.07 3.84
CA PHE A 86 -14.51 5.50 3.74
C PHE A 86 -14.81 6.12 5.11
N GLY A 87 -15.85 5.62 5.80
CA GLY A 87 -16.29 6.17 7.08
C GLY A 87 -15.18 6.15 8.14
N ARG A 88 -14.41 5.06 8.24
CA ARG A 88 -13.28 4.97 9.17
C ARG A 88 -12.12 5.90 8.79
N SER A 89 -11.87 6.12 7.50
CA SER A 89 -10.82 7.04 7.03
C SER A 89 -11.18 8.50 7.29
N VAL A 90 -12.43 8.89 7.01
CA VAL A 90 -12.97 10.21 7.35
C VAL A 90 -12.89 10.45 8.86
N ALA A 91 -13.34 9.47 9.67
CA ALA A 91 -13.27 9.58 11.12
C ALA A 91 -11.83 9.72 11.65
N ALA A 92 -10.87 9.03 11.03
CA ALA A 92 -9.45 9.15 11.38
C ALA A 92 -8.89 10.54 11.05
N HIS A 93 -9.22 11.10 9.88
CA HIS A 93 -8.85 12.47 9.49
C HIS A 93 -9.46 13.51 10.44
N LEU A 94 -10.78 13.44 10.69
CA LEU A 94 -11.48 14.40 11.54
C LEU A 94 -11.04 14.34 13.01
N ARG A 95 -10.70 13.14 13.51
CA ARG A 95 -10.19 12.99 14.89
C ARG A 95 -8.96 13.88 15.13
N VAL A 96 -8.07 13.98 14.15
CA VAL A 96 -6.90 14.85 14.24
C VAL A 96 -7.31 16.31 14.18
N MET A 97 -8.19 16.67 13.24
CA MET A 97 -8.65 18.06 13.07
C MET A 97 -9.36 18.62 14.31
N PHE A 98 -10.10 17.77 15.05
CA PHE A 98 -10.81 18.18 16.26
C PHE A 98 -9.98 18.08 17.54
N ARG A 99 -8.85 17.38 17.52
CA ARG A 99 -7.97 17.27 18.69
C ARG A 99 -7.21 18.57 18.85
N ASP A 100 -7.12 19.07 20.09
CA ASP A 100 -6.19 20.17 20.39
C ASP A 100 -4.75 19.66 20.22
N ASN A 101 -4.07 20.19 19.21
CA ASN A 101 -2.69 19.88 18.90
C ASN A 101 -1.96 21.18 18.51
N ARG A 102 -0.98 21.56 19.32
CA ARG A 102 -0.13 22.73 19.10
C ARG A 102 1.31 22.39 18.77
N GLU A 103 1.59 21.12 18.53
CA GLU A 103 2.91 20.69 18.07
C GLU A 103 3.21 21.36 16.72
N GLY A 104 4.43 21.86 16.58
CA GLY A 104 4.93 22.44 15.35
C GLY A 104 5.68 21.43 14.50
N TRP A 105 5.79 21.71 13.21
CA TRP A 105 6.60 20.95 12.28
C TRP A 105 8.09 21.08 12.59
N ASN A 106 8.81 19.95 12.54
CA ASN A 106 10.26 19.90 12.69
C ASN A 106 10.88 19.07 11.56
N THR A 107 11.67 19.74 10.72
CA THR A 107 12.37 19.13 9.58
C THR A 107 13.37 18.06 10.00
N GLU A 108 14.13 18.29 11.08
CA GLU A 108 15.14 17.34 11.58
C GLU A 108 14.46 16.08 12.13
N ALA A 109 13.33 16.23 12.83
CA ALA A 109 12.55 15.10 13.33
C ALA A 109 12.01 14.24 12.17
N CYS A 110 11.43 14.87 11.15
CA CYS A 110 10.95 14.17 9.95
C CYS A 110 12.08 13.41 9.23
N GLN A 111 13.25 14.04 9.08
CA GLN A 111 14.41 13.39 8.46
C GLN A 111 14.92 12.20 9.29
N LYS A 112 15.00 12.36 10.61
CA LYS A 112 15.42 11.29 11.52
C LYS A 112 14.49 10.09 11.48
N GLU A 113 13.18 10.30 11.42
CA GLU A 113 12.21 9.22 11.24
C GLU A 113 12.41 8.47 9.92
N LEU A 114 12.63 9.21 8.83
CA LEU A 114 12.89 8.64 7.51
C LEU A 114 14.16 7.78 7.51
N ASP A 115 15.24 8.28 8.08
CA ASP A 115 16.53 7.57 8.15
C ASP A 115 16.40 6.29 8.98
N LEU A 116 15.64 6.34 10.08
CA LEU A 116 15.35 5.18 10.93
C LEU A 116 14.54 4.13 10.17
N GLU A 117 13.49 4.53 9.44
CA GLU A 117 12.70 3.62 8.59
C GLU A 117 13.59 2.96 7.52
N LEU A 118 14.44 3.73 6.84
CA LEU A 118 15.36 3.21 5.82
C LEU A 118 16.37 2.22 6.40
N LYS A 119 16.93 2.53 7.57
CA LYS A 119 17.85 1.62 8.29
C LYS A 119 17.16 0.31 8.66
N GLN A 120 15.95 0.35 9.21
CA GLN A 120 15.18 -0.84 9.55
C GLN A 120 14.90 -1.71 8.31
N ARG A 121 14.56 -1.08 7.18
CA ARG A 121 14.34 -1.81 5.93
C ARG A 121 15.61 -2.48 5.40
N ARG A 122 16.76 -1.81 5.49
CA ARG A 122 18.05 -2.39 5.09
C ARG A 122 18.36 -3.63 5.93
N LEU A 123 18.28 -3.50 7.25
CA LEU A 123 18.51 -4.61 8.18
C LEU A 123 17.51 -5.76 7.93
N GLY A 124 16.25 -5.45 7.66
CA GLY A 124 15.23 -6.45 7.34
C GLY A 124 15.53 -7.21 6.05
N LYS A 125 16.01 -6.53 5.00
CA LYS A 125 16.44 -7.19 3.75
C LYS A 125 17.65 -8.09 3.98
N GLU A 126 18.67 -7.58 4.65
CA GLU A 126 19.88 -8.35 4.99
C GLU A 126 19.50 -9.60 5.81
N ALA A 127 18.60 -9.47 6.78
CA ALA A 127 18.11 -10.60 7.57
C ALA A 127 17.31 -11.61 6.73
N GLN A 128 16.47 -11.15 5.79
CA GLN A 128 15.74 -12.04 4.88
C GLN A 128 16.67 -12.79 3.93
N GLU A 129 17.69 -12.11 3.39
CA GLU A 129 18.70 -12.71 2.53
C GLU A 129 19.53 -13.74 3.28
N ALA A 130 19.97 -13.42 4.50
CA ALA A 130 20.66 -14.35 5.39
C ALA A 130 19.79 -15.57 5.73
N ALA A 131 18.50 -15.36 6.05
CA ALA A 131 17.57 -16.46 6.33
C ALA A 131 17.35 -17.35 5.10
N ARG A 132 17.25 -16.76 3.89
CA ARG A 132 17.15 -17.49 2.63
C ARG A 132 18.43 -18.30 2.36
N ALA A 133 19.60 -17.72 2.57
CA ALA A 133 20.88 -18.40 2.41
C ALA A 133 20.99 -19.59 3.37
N ALA A 134 20.69 -19.38 4.66
CA ALA A 134 20.68 -20.44 5.67
C ALA A 134 19.68 -21.55 5.34
N SER A 135 18.50 -21.22 4.81
CA SER A 135 17.52 -22.22 4.38
C SER A 135 18.01 -23.07 3.21
N LEU A 136 18.73 -22.48 2.26
CA LEU A 136 19.32 -23.21 1.14
C LEU A 136 20.47 -24.11 1.60
N GLU A 137 21.32 -23.61 2.50
CA GLU A 137 22.39 -24.40 3.10
C GLU A 137 21.85 -25.59 3.91
N ALA A 138 20.82 -25.37 4.73
CA ALA A 138 20.15 -26.44 5.47
C ALA A 138 19.51 -27.48 4.55
N ALA A 139 18.96 -27.07 3.40
CA ALA A 139 18.44 -27.99 2.40
C ALA A 139 19.56 -28.83 1.77
N ARG A 140 20.70 -28.21 1.43
CA ARG A 140 21.88 -28.89 0.88
C ARG A 140 22.44 -29.94 1.84
N LEU A 141 22.59 -29.58 3.11
CA LEU A 141 23.08 -30.50 4.15
C LEU A 141 22.13 -31.68 4.38
N ARG A 142 20.81 -31.46 4.31
CA ARG A 142 19.81 -32.54 4.39
C ARG A 142 19.92 -33.51 3.21
N GLU A 143 20.13 -32.99 2.01
CA GLU A 143 20.32 -33.81 0.81
C GLU A 143 21.62 -34.61 0.88
N GLU A 144 22.74 -33.97 1.24
CA GLU A 144 24.03 -34.64 1.45
C GLU A 144 23.91 -35.76 2.51
N ALA A 145 23.25 -35.48 3.63
CA ALA A 145 23.00 -36.47 4.68
C ALA A 145 22.12 -37.64 4.20
N ALA A 146 21.10 -37.37 3.38
CA ALA A 146 20.24 -38.40 2.80
C ALA A 146 21.00 -39.30 1.82
N ILE A 147 21.89 -38.74 1.00
CA ILE A 147 22.76 -39.50 0.09
C ILE A 147 23.70 -40.41 0.88
N LEU A 148 24.37 -39.88 1.91
CA LEU A 148 25.26 -40.67 2.77
C LEU A 148 24.51 -41.80 3.49
N ALA A 149 23.30 -41.52 4.00
CA ALA A 149 22.46 -42.54 4.63
C ALA A 149 22.06 -43.64 3.64
N ALA A 150 21.71 -43.28 2.40
CA ALA A 150 21.39 -44.25 1.36
C ALA A 150 22.60 -45.10 0.95
N GLN A 151 23.78 -44.50 0.85
CA GLN A 151 25.04 -45.21 0.56
C GLN A 151 25.41 -46.19 1.68
N ALA A 152 25.28 -45.77 2.95
CA ALA A 152 25.52 -46.63 4.11
C ALA A 152 24.54 -47.83 4.14
N ALA A 153 23.26 -47.60 3.87
CA ALA A 153 22.26 -48.65 3.77
C ALA A 153 22.58 -49.65 2.64
N ALA A 154 23.01 -49.16 1.46
CA ALA A 154 23.42 -50.00 0.35
C ALA A 154 24.69 -50.83 0.64
N ALA A 155 25.65 -50.26 1.38
CA ALA A 155 26.86 -50.97 1.81
C ALA A 155 26.53 -52.07 2.83
N ALA A 156 25.63 -51.80 3.79
CA ALA A 156 25.16 -52.81 4.74
C ALA A 156 24.44 -53.98 4.04
N ALA A 157 23.62 -53.69 3.02
CA ALA A 157 22.95 -54.72 2.22
C ALA A 157 23.92 -55.60 1.41
N LYS A 158 25.09 -55.06 0.99
CA LYS A 158 26.13 -55.84 0.30
C LYS A 158 27.05 -56.63 1.24
N GLY A 159 27.09 -56.30 2.53
CA GLY A 159 27.86 -57.03 3.56
C GLY A 159 27.11 -58.23 4.17
N GLY A 160 25.81 -58.37 3.91
CA GLY A 160 24.97 -59.47 4.36
C GLY A 160 24.91 -60.62 3.36
N GLY A 161 26.05 -61.27 3.09
CA GLY A 161 26.07 -62.57 2.45
C GLY A 161 25.75 -63.66 3.47
N GLU A 162 24.64 -64.38 3.23
CA GLU A 162 24.13 -65.56 3.93
C GLU A 162 23.29 -65.36 5.21
N ARG A 163 21.96 -65.21 5.03
CA ARG A 163 20.96 -66.24 5.38
C ARG A 163 19.52 -65.71 5.28
N GLY A 164 18.67 -66.52 4.65
CA GLY A 164 17.28 -66.71 5.06
C GLY A 164 16.26 -65.86 4.33
N GLU A 165 15.68 -66.44 3.27
CA GLU A 165 14.29 -66.17 2.89
C GLU A 165 13.34 -66.51 4.05
N GLU A 166 12.17 -65.87 4.02
CA GLU A 166 10.95 -66.07 4.82
C GLU A 166 10.82 -65.34 6.17
N ALA A 167 10.00 -64.28 6.17
CA ALA A 167 8.81 -64.10 7.02
C ALA A 167 8.28 -62.68 6.75
N ALA A 168 7.18 -62.49 6.03
CA ALA A 168 5.79 -62.69 6.44
C ALA A 168 5.09 -61.32 6.53
N ALA A 169 3.92 -61.27 5.92
CA ALA A 169 3.06 -60.11 5.79
C ALA A 169 2.45 -59.66 7.12
N ALA A 170 2.28 -58.35 7.29
CA ALA A 170 1.11 -57.74 7.95
C ALA A 170 1.14 -56.20 7.85
N ALA A 171 0.07 -55.65 7.26
CA ALA A 171 -0.57 -54.34 7.52
C ALA A 171 -0.95 -53.63 6.20
N SER A 172 -2.25 -53.67 5.90
CA SER A 172 -2.89 -52.89 4.85
C SER A 172 -3.29 -51.48 5.35
N MET A 173 -3.67 -50.66 4.37
CA MET A 173 -4.49 -49.43 4.43
C MET A 173 -3.72 -48.12 4.21
N GLY A 174 -4.10 -47.41 3.15
CA GLY A 174 -4.00 -45.94 3.11
C GLY A 174 -3.32 -45.35 1.88
N ASP A 175 -4.14 -45.03 0.89
CA ASP A 175 -4.04 -43.96 -0.10
C ASP A 175 -3.08 -44.04 -1.28
N GLY A 176 -3.70 -43.79 -2.44
CA GLY A 176 -3.17 -43.96 -3.78
C GLY A 176 -1.89 -43.19 -4.04
N VAL A 177 -0.91 -43.92 -4.53
CA VAL A 177 0.30 -43.39 -5.15
C VAL A 177 -0.14 -42.53 -6.36
N PRO A 178 0.15 -41.22 -6.40
CA PRO A 178 0.07 -40.50 -7.65
C PRO A 178 1.18 -41.05 -8.53
N SER A 179 0.79 -41.72 -9.62
CA SER A 179 1.68 -42.11 -10.71
C SER A 179 2.59 -40.93 -11.04
N LYS A 180 3.88 -41.04 -10.67
CA LYS A 180 4.91 -40.10 -11.13
C LYS A 180 5.02 -40.31 -12.63
N ARG A 181 4.26 -39.53 -13.41
CA ARG A 181 4.59 -39.30 -14.81
C ARG A 181 6.06 -38.87 -14.82
N ARG A 182 6.93 -39.74 -15.34
CA ARG A 182 8.34 -39.45 -15.56
C ARG A 182 8.40 -38.15 -16.35
N ARG A 183 8.73 -37.05 -15.68
CA ARG A 183 8.86 -35.75 -16.33
C ARG A 183 10.07 -35.89 -17.25
N LYS A 184 9.84 -35.77 -18.56
CA LYS A 184 10.90 -35.81 -19.56
C LYS A 184 11.91 -34.73 -19.15
N GLU A 185 13.18 -35.11 -19.04
CA GLU A 185 14.24 -34.16 -18.72
C GLU A 185 14.25 -33.09 -19.82
N VAL A 186 14.02 -31.84 -19.42
CA VAL A 186 13.93 -30.71 -20.33
C VAL A 186 15.30 -30.07 -20.36
N ASP A 187 15.93 -30.09 -21.52
CA ASP A 187 17.15 -29.33 -21.76
C ASP A 187 16.79 -27.85 -21.96
N TYR A 188 16.99 -27.07 -20.89
CA TYR A 188 16.69 -25.65 -20.87
C TYR A 188 17.54 -24.83 -21.85
N THR A 189 18.70 -25.34 -22.27
CA THR A 189 19.53 -24.64 -23.26
C THR A 189 18.91 -24.69 -24.65
N GLN A 190 18.36 -25.85 -25.05
CA GLN A 190 17.64 -25.99 -26.31
C GLN A 190 16.30 -25.24 -26.30
N LEU A 191 15.56 -25.29 -25.18
CA LEU A 191 14.27 -24.60 -25.07
C LEU A 191 14.44 -23.07 -25.18
N ASN A 192 15.46 -22.50 -24.55
CA ASN A 192 15.74 -21.06 -24.66
C ASN A 192 16.16 -20.68 -26.09
N ALA A 193 17.00 -21.47 -26.75
CA ALA A 193 17.37 -21.20 -28.14
C ALA A 193 16.15 -21.22 -29.08
N GLN A 194 15.19 -22.11 -28.82
CA GLN A 194 13.94 -22.20 -29.58
C GLN A 194 13.03 -20.98 -29.35
N LEU A 195 12.91 -20.50 -28.10
CA LEU A 195 12.16 -19.28 -27.76
C LEU A 195 12.80 -18.02 -28.36
N GLU A 196 14.14 -17.96 -28.40
CA GLU A 196 14.86 -16.86 -29.04
C GLU A 196 14.66 -16.85 -30.57
N MET A 197 14.61 -18.03 -31.21
CA MET A 197 14.29 -18.15 -32.63
C MET A 197 12.84 -17.75 -32.95
N GLU A 198 11.87 -18.12 -32.11
CA GLU A 198 10.46 -17.72 -32.28
C GLU A 198 10.26 -16.21 -32.04
N SER A 199 10.93 -15.65 -31.04
CA SER A 199 10.98 -14.20 -30.78
C SER A 199 11.53 -13.42 -31.98
N ASN A 200 12.64 -13.91 -32.56
CA ASN A 200 13.25 -13.27 -33.74
C ASN A 200 12.44 -13.49 -35.03
N GLY A 201 11.66 -14.57 -35.12
CA GLY A 201 10.72 -14.81 -36.21
C GLY A 201 9.48 -13.93 -36.15
N ALA A 202 8.98 -13.62 -34.95
CA ALA A 202 7.86 -12.69 -34.75
C ALA A 202 8.21 -11.24 -35.11
N ALA A 203 9.47 -10.84 -34.96
CA ALA A 203 9.96 -9.52 -35.36
C ALA A 203 10.06 -9.35 -36.89
N ALA A 204 10.09 -10.43 -37.68
CA ALA A 204 10.20 -10.39 -39.14
C ALA A 204 8.84 -10.31 -39.88
N ALA A 205 7.71 -10.44 -39.17
CA ALA A 205 6.36 -10.44 -39.76
C ALA A 205 5.61 -9.10 -39.69
N VAL A 206 6.26 -8.02 -39.21
CA VAL A 206 5.67 -6.67 -39.21
C VAL A 206 6.55 -5.73 -40.04
N ALA A 207 6.32 -5.73 -41.35
CA ALA A 207 6.81 -4.67 -42.23
C ALA A 207 5.88 -3.44 -42.14
N PRO A 208 6.42 -2.20 -42.13
CA PRO A 208 5.60 -1.00 -42.03
C PRO A 208 4.99 -0.67 -43.40
N ALA A 209 3.66 -0.56 -43.45
CA ALA A 209 2.97 0.02 -44.59
C ALA A 209 3.29 1.51 -44.67
N GLY A 210 3.89 1.93 -45.78
CA GLY A 210 4.20 3.33 -46.07
C GLY A 210 2.93 4.16 -46.20
N VAL A 211 2.93 5.32 -45.54
CA VAL A 211 2.07 6.45 -45.85
C VAL A 211 2.97 7.68 -45.82
N GLU A 212 3.13 8.33 -46.97
CA GLU A 212 3.88 9.57 -47.12
C GLU A 212 3.20 10.74 -46.39
N PRO A 213 3.97 11.74 -45.91
CA PRO A 213 3.40 12.89 -45.23
C PRO A 213 2.81 13.87 -46.26
N GLN A 214 1.50 14.05 -46.25
CA GLN A 214 0.88 15.21 -46.88
C GLN A 214 0.96 16.40 -45.92
N ALA A 215 1.64 17.45 -46.37
CA ALA A 215 1.60 18.76 -45.74
C ALA A 215 0.20 19.36 -45.90
N VAL A 216 -0.44 19.71 -44.78
CA VAL A 216 -1.61 20.58 -44.78
C VAL A 216 -1.33 21.74 -43.83
N GLU A 217 -1.06 22.88 -44.45
CA GLU A 217 -1.00 24.20 -43.88
C GLU A 217 -2.43 24.64 -43.55
N LEU A 218 -2.74 24.93 -42.28
CA LEU A 218 -4.04 25.48 -41.89
C LEU A 218 -3.86 26.58 -40.85
N GLN A 219 -4.51 27.68 -41.20
CA GLN A 219 -4.35 29.04 -40.70
C GLN A 219 -4.99 29.22 -39.33
N ALA A 220 -4.45 30.18 -38.58
CA ALA A 220 -5.04 30.67 -37.34
C ALA A 220 -6.30 31.47 -37.63
N GLU A 221 -7.46 31.00 -37.14
CA GLU A 221 -8.65 31.83 -36.92
C GLU A 221 -9.39 31.35 -35.65
N THR A 222 -9.44 32.21 -34.64
CA THR A 222 -10.51 32.21 -33.63
C THR A 222 -11.76 32.83 -34.25
N PRO A 223 -12.97 32.28 -34.02
CA PRO A 223 -13.89 33.03 -33.15
C PRO A 223 -14.92 32.17 -32.35
N GLN A 224 -15.12 32.59 -31.10
CA GLN A 224 -16.40 33.01 -30.50
C GLN A 224 -17.48 31.98 -30.08
N ALA A 225 -18.08 32.35 -28.94
CA ALA A 225 -19.02 31.68 -28.07
C ALA A 225 -20.37 31.28 -28.71
N ASP A 226 -20.95 30.20 -28.18
CA ASP A 226 -22.38 30.11 -27.89
C ASP A 226 -22.63 29.03 -26.81
N ILE A 227 -22.90 29.46 -25.58
CA ILE A 227 -23.44 28.61 -24.51
C ILE A 227 -24.90 29.05 -24.34
N PRO A 228 -25.90 28.17 -24.51
CA PRO A 228 -27.28 28.55 -24.28
C PRO A 228 -27.52 28.80 -22.79
N GLN A 229 -27.88 30.04 -22.47
CA GLN A 229 -28.42 30.44 -21.17
C GLN A 229 -29.77 29.74 -20.95
N THR A 230 -29.89 29.04 -19.83
CA THR A 230 -31.19 28.76 -19.22
C THR A 230 -31.18 29.43 -17.86
N GLU A 231 -31.74 30.64 -17.82
CA GLU A 231 -32.18 31.28 -16.59
C GLU A 231 -33.47 30.59 -16.15
N GLU A 232 -33.47 29.96 -14.98
CA GLU A 232 -34.69 29.75 -14.22
C GLU A 232 -34.49 30.33 -12.83
N ALA A 233 -35.25 31.39 -12.58
CA ALA A 233 -35.20 32.22 -11.39
C ALA A 233 -36.15 31.68 -10.30
N VAL A 234 -35.56 31.39 -9.13
CA VAL A 234 -35.96 31.62 -7.71
C VAL A 234 -37.43 31.39 -7.28
N PRO A 235 -37.68 30.89 -6.05
CA PRO A 235 -37.74 31.81 -4.91
C PRO A 235 -37.04 31.31 -3.63
N GLU A 236 -36.43 32.27 -2.95
CA GLU A 236 -35.91 32.17 -1.58
C GLU A 236 -37.07 32.02 -0.60
N GLU A 237 -36.98 31.06 0.32
CA GLU A 237 -37.84 31.03 1.51
C GLU A 237 -37.14 31.74 2.68
N PRO A 238 -37.86 32.57 3.46
CA PRO A 238 -37.27 33.40 4.50
C PRO A 238 -36.85 32.60 5.73
N LEU A 239 -35.67 32.93 6.25
CA LEU A 239 -35.18 32.54 7.57
C LEU A 239 -36.14 33.04 8.65
N ALA A 240 -36.80 32.11 9.35
CA ALA A 240 -37.47 32.39 10.60
C ALA A 240 -36.43 32.54 11.71
N GLU A 241 -36.27 33.76 12.21
CA GLU A 241 -35.71 34.04 13.53
C GLU A 241 -36.64 33.43 14.60
N GLU A 242 -36.19 32.40 15.30
CA GLU A 242 -36.71 32.10 16.64
C GLU A 242 -35.67 32.49 17.68
N ALA A 243 -35.97 33.62 18.33
CA ALA A 243 -35.40 34.00 19.60
C ALA A 243 -35.82 32.99 20.67
N VAL A 244 -34.85 32.32 21.30
CA VAL A 244 -35.06 31.69 22.61
C VAL A 244 -34.21 32.43 23.64
N ALA A 245 -34.95 33.01 24.58
CA ALA A 245 -34.48 33.82 25.68
C ALA A 245 -33.49 33.07 26.57
N GLY A 246 -32.51 33.83 27.08
CA GLY A 246 -31.66 33.38 28.17
C GLY A 246 -32.39 33.38 29.50
N GLU A 247 -31.99 32.44 30.36
CA GLU A 247 -32.03 32.56 31.81
C GLU A 247 -30.80 31.87 32.43
N PRO A 248 -30.38 32.26 33.66
CA PRO A 248 -28.98 32.31 34.05
C PRO A 248 -28.47 31.13 34.91
N HIS A 249 -27.14 30.98 34.88
CA HIS A 249 -26.21 30.54 35.93
C HIS A 249 -26.63 29.44 36.92
N ALA A 250 -25.89 28.32 36.87
CA ALA A 250 -25.55 27.54 38.05
C ALA A 250 -24.04 27.23 38.02
N GLU A 251 -23.27 27.97 38.83
CA GLU A 251 -21.97 27.54 39.33
C GLU A 251 -22.13 26.19 40.04
N VAL A 252 -21.42 25.17 39.59
CA VAL A 252 -21.19 23.96 40.41
C VAL A 252 -19.75 24.03 40.87
N ALA A 253 -19.62 24.29 42.17
CA ALA A 253 -18.38 24.36 42.89
C ALA A 253 -17.57 23.07 42.79
N VAL A 254 -16.26 23.26 42.61
CA VAL A 254 -15.21 22.26 42.72
C VAL A 254 -15.16 21.75 44.16
N MET A 255 -15.35 20.45 44.36
CA MET A 255 -14.93 19.76 45.58
C MET A 255 -13.55 19.16 45.33
N GLU A 256 -12.52 19.83 45.86
CA GLU A 256 -11.22 19.22 46.15
C GLU A 256 -11.40 18.18 47.26
N GLU A 257 -11.13 16.92 46.95
CA GLU A 257 -10.96 15.87 47.95
C GLU A 257 -9.47 15.83 48.34
N VAL A 258 -9.18 16.40 49.51
CA VAL A 258 -7.91 16.27 50.20
C VAL A 258 -7.82 14.85 50.76
N VAL A 259 -6.89 14.05 50.25
CA VAL A 259 -6.50 12.77 50.83
C VAL A 259 -5.25 12.99 51.67
N GLU A 260 -5.41 12.92 52.99
CA GLU A 260 -4.32 12.86 53.96
C GLU A 260 -4.49 11.56 54.78
N ALA A 261 -3.60 10.59 54.54
CA ALA A 261 -3.09 9.56 55.47
C ALA A 261 -2.09 8.64 54.75
#